data_AF-A0A444Y074-F1
#
_entry.id   AF-A0A444Y074-F1
#
_cell.length_a   1.000
_cell.length_b   1.000
_cell.length_c   1.000
_cell.angle_alpha   90.00
_cell.angle_beta   90.00
_cell.angle_gamma   90.00
#
_symmetry.space_group_name_H-M   'P 1'
#
loop_
_entity.id
_entity.type
_entity.pdbx_description
1 polymer ?
#
loop_
_entity_poly.entity_id
_entity_poly.type
_entity_poly.pdbx_seq_one_letter_code
_entity_poly.pdbx_strand_id
1 'polypeptide(L)'
;METKQQRMSFRRYFIMVVLKMFLNPTSQQTISPWHLPPILDVSNPRRFHWPYQILKWLRDAISKFQDENRETCGGCMFVLLVLYFQRLKHGLLHACQVPEPLIVEWTTNELDKKADHVISQVQSLRISFL
;
A
#
# COMPACT_ATOMS: atom_id res chain seq x y z
N MET A 1 5.73 13.09 30.37
CA MET A 1 6.50 13.33 29.11
C MET A 1 6.97 11.99 28.57
N GLU A 2 6.73 11.70 27.29
CA GLU A 2 7.28 10.49 26.66
C GLU A 2 8.81 10.57 26.54
N THR A 3 9.49 9.49 26.90
CA THR A 3 10.96 9.42 26.77
C THR A 3 11.37 9.24 25.30
N LYS A 4 12.61 9.60 24.96
CA LYS A 4 13.18 9.31 23.62
C LYS A 4 13.12 7.82 23.30
N GLN A 5 13.35 6.96 24.28
CA GLN A 5 13.31 5.50 24.13
C GLN A 5 11.89 5.01 23.80
N GLN A 6 10.86 5.50 24.47
CA GLN A 6 9.46 5.15 24.18
C GLN A 6 9.08 5.50 22.74
N ARG A 7 9.45 6.70 22.27
CA ARG A 7 9.21 7.14 20.88
C ARG A 7 9.91 6.24 19.86
N MET A 8 11.14 5.81 20.13
CA MET A 8 11.89 4.93 19.23
C MET A 8 11.30 3.52 19.22
N SER A 9 10.90 2.98 20.37
CA SER A 9 10.21 1.69 20.44
C SER A 9 8.90 1.73 19.65
N PHE A 10 8.07 2.76 19.86
CA PHE A 10 6.83 2.94 19.08
C PHE A 10 7.11 2.98 17.58
N ARG A 11 8.06 3.80 17.12
CA ARG A 11 8.42 3.88 15.70
C ARG A 11 8.85 2.52 15.13
N ARG A 12 9.62 1.73 15.89
CA ARG A 12 10.05 0.39 15.48
C ARG A 12 8.86 -0.54 15.28
N TYR A 13 7.96 -0.62 16.25
CA TYR A 13 6.76 -1.45 16.13
C TYR A 13 5.85 -0.98 15.00
N PHE A 14 5.67 0.34 14.87
CA PHE A 14 4.88 0.93 13.81
C PHE A 14 5.44 0.56 12.42
N ILE A 15 6.75 0.72 12.20
CA ILE A 15 7.40 0.34 10.93
C ILE A 15 7.25 -1.16 10.67
N MET A 16 7.43 -2.02 11.68
CA MET A 16 7.23 -3.46 11.53
C MET A 16 5.80 -3.81 11.11
N VAL A 17 4.79 -3.18 11.74
CA VAL A 17 3.37 -3.39 11.40
C VAL A 17 3.09 -2.92 9.97
N VAL A 18 3.56 -1.72 9.60
CA VAL A 18 3.40 -1.18 8.24
C VAL A 18 4.01 -2.11 7.19
N LEU A 19 5.22 -2.60 7.47
CA LEU A 19 5.92 -3.54 6.59
C LEU A 19 5.16 -4.86 6.46
N LYS A 20 4.69 -5.46 7.57
CA LYS A 20 4.00 -6.75 7.54
C LYS A 20 2.57 -6.70 7.01
N MET A 21 1.82 -5.64 7.25
CA MET A 21 0.39 -5.61 6.91
C MET A 21 0.14 -4.95 5.55
N PHE A 22 0.84 -3.85 5.28
CA PHE A 22 0.52 -3.02 4.12
C PHE A 22 1.53 -3.24 3.00
N LEU A 23 2.82 -3.19 3.33
CA LEU A 23 3.87 -3.14 2.30
C LEU A 23 4.37 -4.50 1.86
N ASN A 24 4.22 -5.55 2.68
CA ASN A 24 4.60 -6.92 2.39
C ASN A 24 3.83 -7.89 3.30
N PRO A 25 2.52 -8.06 3.06
CA PRO A 25 1.78 -9.16 3.66
C PRO A 25 2.35 -10.48 3.13
N THR A 26 3.22 -11.10 3.92
CA THR A 26 3.78 -12.42 3.65
C THR A 26 3.38 -13.41 4.75
N SER A 27 3.01 -14.62 4.34
CA SER A 27 2.86 -15.76 5.24
C SER A 27 4.21 -16.30 5.72
N GLN A 28 5.32 -15.83 5.14
CA GLN A 28 6.66 -16.24 5.56
C GLN A 28 6.97 -15.73 6.97
N GLN A 29 7.53 -16.62 7.79
CA GLN A 29 7.97 -16.29 9.14
C GLN A 29 9.27 -15.47 9.15
N THR A 30 9.98 -15.42 8.02
CA THR A 30 11.27 -14.74 7.87
C THR A 30 11.12 -13.31 7.35
N ILE A 31 11.92 -12.40 7.91
CA ILE A 31 11.98 -11.00 7.48
C ILE A 31 12.98 -10.90 6.33
N SER A 32 12.55 -10.38 5.18
CA SER A 32 13.47 -10.19 4.06
C SER A 32 14.52 -9.10 4.39
N PRO A 33 15.79 -9.27 3.96
CA PRO A 33 16.90 -8.42 4.41
C PRO A 33 16.69 -6.91 4.23
N TRP A 34 15.95 -6.48 3.21
CA TRP A 34 15.71 -5.05 2.98
C TRP A 34 14.84 -4.38 4.05
N HIS A 35 14.08 -5.15 4.83
CA HIS A 35 13.27 -4.66 5.93
C HIS A 35 14.09 -4.41 7.21
N LEU A 36 15.27 -5.02 7.33
CA LEU A 36 16.08 -4.92 8.56
C LEU A 36 16.58 -3.49 8.81
N PRO A 37 17.18 -2.78 7.84
CA PRO A 37 17.67 -1.43 8.07
C PRO A 37 16.64 -0.45 8.66
N PRO A 38 15.39 -0.37 8.15
CA PRO A 38 14.40 0.54 8.73
C PRO A 38 13.81 0.09 10.08
N ILE A 39 13.91 -1.19 10.44
CA ILE A 39 13.48 -1.69 11.76
C ILE A 39 14.58 -1.44 12.80
N LEU A 40 15.84 -1.65 12.42
CA LEU A 40 16.98 -1.50 13.32
C LEU A 40 17.20 -0.04 13.69
N ASP A 41 17.19 0.87 12.71
CA ASP A 41 17.39 2.29 12.93
C ASP A 41 16.22 3.14 12.43
N VAL A 42 15.41 3.51 13.41
CA VAL A 42 14.15 4.26 13.32
C VAL A 42 14.32 5.76 13.63
N SER A 43 15.57 6.23 13.74
CA SER A 43 15.88 7.64 14.02
C SER A 43 15.35 8.55 12.92
N ASN A 44 15.57 8.15 11.66
CA ASN A 44 15.13 8.87 10.48
C ASN A 44 14.55 7.90 9.43
N PRO A 45 13.26 7.56 9.52
CA PRO A 45 12.59 6.70 8.53
C PRO A 45 12.57 7.31 7.12
N ARG A 46 12.66 8.63 6.99
CA ARG A 46 12.57 9.32 5.69
C ARG A 46 13.79 9.12 4.79
N ARG A 47 14.92 8.67 5.34
CA ARG A 47 16.13 8.39 4.55
C ARG A 47 15.97 7.19 3.61
N PHE A 48 15.00 6.33 3.86
CA PHE A 48 14.75 5.16 3.04
C PHE A 48 13.90 5.55 1.84
N HIS A 49 14.33 5.13 0.65
CA HIS A 49 13.57 5.34 -0.59
C HIS A 49 12.43 4.31 -0.67
N TRP A 50 11.44 4.45 0.23
CA TRP A 50 10.34 3.49 0.38
C TRP A 50 9.62 3.17 -0.93
N PRO A 51 9.17 4.18 -1.72
CA PRO A 51 8.41 3.88 -2.94
C PRO A 51 9.21 3.03 -3.91
N TYR A 52 10.51 3.34 -4.07
CA TYR A 52 11.41 2.59 -4.94
C TYR A 52 11.55 1.13 -4.50
N GLN A 53 11.78 0.88 -3.21
CA GLN A 53 11.95 -0.48 -2.69
C GLN A 53 10.68 -1.31 -2.83
N ILE A 54 9.52 -0.71 -2.53
CA ILE A 54 8.22 -1.37 -2.65
C ILE A 54 7.93 -1.72 -4.11
N LEU A 55 8.17 -0.80 -5.05
CA LEU A 55 7.97 -1.03 -6.48
C LEU A 55 8.93 -2.08 -7.03
N LYS A 56 10.21 -2.05 -6.63
CA LYS A 56 11.19 -3.07 -6.99
C LYS A 56 10.74 -4.45 -6.52
N TRP A 57 10.31 -4.56 -5.27
CA TRP A 57 9.84 -5.82 -4.72
C TRP A 57 8.57 -6.34 -5.41
N LEU A 58 7.61 -5.46 -5.71
CA LEU A 58 6.42 -5.83 -6.48
C LEU A 58 6.79 -6.33 -7.88
N ARG A 59 7.72 -5.67 -8.57
CA ARG A 59 8.22 -6.11 -9.87
C ARG A 59 8.82 -7.52 -9.79
N ASP A 60 9.70 -7.76 -8.81
CA ASP A 60 10.35 -9.07 -8.63
C ASP A 60 9.31 -10.16 -8.35
N ALA A 61 8.26 -9.82 -7.57
CA ALA A 61 7.22 -10.78 -7.24
C ALA A 61 6.30 -11.10 -8.43
N ILE A 62 5.98 -10.10 -9.27
CA ILE A 62 5.25 -10.30 -10.53
C ILE A 62 6.09 -11.14 -11.51
N SER A 63 7.39 -10.85 -11.65
CA SER A 63 8.29 -11.64 -12.50
C SER A 63 8.27 -13.10 -12.08
N LYS A 64 8.46 -13.38 -10.78
CA LYS A 64 8.41 -14.76 -10.26
C LYS A 64 7.07 -15.45 -10.47
N PHE A 65 5.97 -14.70 -10.34
CA PHE A 65 4.64 -15.24 -10.62
C PHE A 65 4.50 -15.68 -12.09
N GLN A 66 4.97 -14.84 -13.02
CA GLN A 66 4.91 -15.11 -14.46
C GLN A 66 5.91 -16.18 -14.90
N ASP A 67 7.18 -16.03 -14.52
CA ASP A 67 8.30 -16.86 -14.98
C ASP A 67 8.23 -18.27 -14.40
N GLU A 68 7.76 -18.42 -13.16
CA GLU A 68 7.67 -19.71 -12.47
C GLU A 68 6.24 -20.28 -12.44
N ASN A 69 5.30 -19.65 -13.16
CA ASN A 69 3.87 -20.01 -13.22
C ASN A 69 3.26 -20.32 -11.83
N ARG A 70 3.60 -19.47 -10.83
CA ARG A 70 3.12 -19.68 -9.46
C ARG A 70 1.62 -19.43 -9.38
N GLU A 71 0.91 -20.18 -8.56
CA GLU A 71 -0.52 -19.91 -8.29
C GLU A 71 -0.74 -18.63 -7.48
N THR A 72 0.30 -18.15 -6.79
CA THR A 72 0.22 -16.97 -5.92
C THR A 72 1.29 -15.95 -6.26
N CYS A 73 0.89 -14.69 -6.36
CA CYS A 73 1.80 -13.57 -6.46
C CYS A 73 2.09 -13.06 -5.05
N GLY A 74 3.35 -13.19 -4.60
CA GLY A 74 3.81 -12.39 -3.46
C GLY A 74 3.75 -10.90 -3.82
N GLY A 75 3.77 -10.00 -2.85
CA GLY A 75 3.81 -8.57 -3.18
C GLY A 75 2.93 -7.69 -2.32
N CYS A 76 3.02 -6.39 -2.58
CA CYS A 76 2.23 -5.37 -1.92
C CYS A 76 0.91 -5.17 -2.68
N MET A 77 -0.13 -5.92 -2.31
CA MET A 77 -1.47 -5.75 -2.91
C MET A 77 -2.00 -4.32 -2.74
N PHE A 78 -1.58 -3.62 -1.68
CA PHE A 78 -1.94 -2.23 -1.45
C PHE A 78 -1.44 -1.30 -2.57
N VAL A 79 -0.24 -1.52 -3.10
CA VAL A 79 0.31 -0.73 -4.21
C VAL A 79 -0.48 -0.99 -5.49
N LEU A 80 -0.82 -2.25 -5.77
CA LEU A 80 -1.67 -2.58 -6.91
C LEU A 80 -3.05 -1.92 -6.81
N LEU A 81 -3.63 -1.92 -5.61
CA LEU A 81 -4.90 -1.26 -5.34
C LEU A 81 -4.83 0.25 -5.55
N VAL A 82 -3.77 0.90 -5.05
CA VAL A 82 -3.54 2.35 -5.27
C VAL A 82 -3.37 2.65 -6.75
N LEU A 83 -2.56 1.87 -7.49
CA LEU A 83 -2.37 2.03 -8.93
C LEU A 83 -3.67 1.81 -9.71
N TYR A 84 -4.49 0.84 -9.30
CA TYR A 84 -5.79 0.58 -9.90
C TYR A 84 -6.74 1.76 -9.72
N PHE A 85 -6.89 2.28 -8.49
CA PHE A 85 -7.73 3.45 -8.24
C PHE A 85 -7.21 4.70 -8.95
N GLN A 86 -5.89 4.87 -9.01
CA GLN A 86 -5.27 5.95 -9.77
C GLN A 86 -5.66 5.86 -11.24
N ARG A 87 -5.60 4.66 -11.83
CA ARG A 87 -6.00 4.44 -13.21
C ARG A 87 -7.48 4.71 -13.44
N LEU A 88 -8.35 4.30 -12.52
CA LEU A 88 -9.78 4.56 -12.63
C LEU A 88 -10.13 6.05 -12.61
N LYS A 89 -9.41 6.83 -11.80
CA LYS A 89 -9.69 8.27 -11.62
C LYS A 89 -9.01 9.13 -12.70
N HIS A 90 -7.80 8.77 -13.13
CA HIS A 90 -6.94 9.61 -13.98
C HIS A 90 -6.62 9.01 -15.35
N GLY A 91 -7.05 7.79 -15.65
CA GLY A 91 -6.68 7.09 -16.88
C GLY A 91 -5.27 6.52 -16.85
N LEU A 92 -4.58 6.49 -17.99
CA LEU A 92 -3.22 5.92 -18.09
C LEU A 92 -2.23 6.67 -17.19
N LEU A 93 -1.35 5.92 -16.49
CA LEU A 93 -0.37 6.46 -15.53
C LEU A 93 0.56 7.53 -16.11
N HIS A 94 0.74 7.56 -17.45
CA HIS A 94 1.53 8.58 -18.14
C HIS A 94 0.93 10.00 -18.03
N ALA A 95 -0.36 10.11 -17.70
CA ALA A 95 -1.05 11.37 -17.44
C ALA A 95 -0.93 11.85 -15.97
N CYS A 96 -0.37 11.04 -15.07
CA CYS A 96 -0.17 11.40 -13.66
C CYS A 96 1.10 12.23 -13.46
N GLN A 97 1.17 13.40 -14.10
CA GLN A 97 2.15 14.44 -13.75
C GLN A 97 1.54 15.44 -12.78
N VAL A 98 0.80 14.98 -11.77
CA VAL A 98 0.18 15.88 -10.80
C VAL A 98 1.29 16.38 -9.86
N PRO A 99 1.58 17.70 -9.80
CA PRO A 99 2.62 18.25 -8.93
C PRO A 99 2.23 18.20 -7.45
N GLU A 100 0.94 18.06 -7.17
CA GLU A 100 0.36 18.06 -5.82
C GLU A 100 0.08 16.65 -5.30
N PRO A 101 0.09 16.44 -3.97
CA PRO A 101 -0.31 15.18 -3.37
C PRO A 101 -1.75 14.82 -3.77
N LEU A 102 -1.94 13.63 -4.34
CA LEU A 102 -3.25 13.15 -4.82
C LEU A 102 -4.35 13.15 -3.74
N ILE A 103 -3.97 13.11 -2.46
CA ILE A 103 -4.90 13.21 -1.33
C ILE A 103 -5.68 14.54 -1.32
N VAL A 104 -5.13 15.61 -1.90
CA VAL A 104 -5.79 16.92 -2.01
C VAL A 104 -7.09 16.82 -2.82
N GLU A 105 -7.14 15.89 -3.76
CA GLU A 105 -8.33 15.67 -4.58
C GLU A 105 -9.41 14.82 -3.91
N TRP A 106 -9.14 14.25 -2.74
CA TRP A 106 -10.10 13.48 -1.95
C TRP A 106 -10.68 14.37 -0.85
N THR A 107 -11.69 15.16 -1.22
CA THR A 107 -12.47 15.95 -0.25
C THR A 107 -13.50 15.06 0.45
N THR A 108 -14.02 15.52 1.59
CA THR A 108 -15.12 14.84 2.29
C THR A 108 -16.32 14.60 1.38
N ASN A 109 -16.69 15.59 0.57
CA ASN A 109 -17.80 15.49 -0.39
C ASN A 109 -17.54 14.42 -1.47
N GLU A 110 -16.32 14.34 -2.00
CA GLU A 110 -15.97 13.28 -2.96
C GLU A 110 -15.97 11.89 -2.32
N LEU A 111 -15.55 11.79 -1.06
CA LEU A 111 -15.66 10.56 -0.26
C LEU A 111 -17.12 10.15 -0.05
N ASP A 112 -18.00 11.08 0.34
CA ASP A 112 -19.42 10.82 0.59
C ASP A 112 -20.11 10.33 -0.69
N LYS A 113 -19.92 11.02 -1.82
CA LYS A 113 -20.47 10.60 -3.12
C LYS A 113 -20.00 9.19 -3.51
N LYS A 114 -18.72 8.87 -3.27
CA LYS A 114 -18.16 7.55 -3.58
C LYS A 114 -18.79 6.48 -2.68
N ALA A 115 -18.99 6.77 -1.40
CA ALA A 115 -19.64 5.88 -0.46
C ALA A 115 -21.10 5.61 -0.87
N ASP A 116 -21.86 6.65 -1.19
CA ASP A 116 -23.25 6.53 -1.64
C ASP A 116 -23.37 5.69 -2.91
N HIS A 117 -22.45 5.88 -3.87
CA HIS A 117 -22.40 5.08 -5.09
C HIS A 117 -22.11 3.61 -4.81
N VAL A 118 -21.14 3.30 -3.93
CA VAL A 118 -20.84 1.90 -3.56
C VAL A 118 -22.04 1.26 -2.84
N ILE A 119 -22.68 1.98 -1.93
CA ILE A 119 -23.87 1.50 -1.21
C ILE A 119 -25.00 1.19 -2.18
N SER A 120 -25.26 2.07 -3.16
CA SER A 120 -26.34 1.85 -4.13
C SER A 120 -26.07 0.67 -5.06
N GLN A 121 -24.81 0.47 -5.49
CA GLN A 121 -24.41 -0.70 -6.27
C GLN A 121 -24.59 -2.01 -5.49
N VAL A 122 -24.18 -2.05 -4.22
CA VAL A 122 -24.35 -3.23 -3.36
C VAL A 122 -25.83 -3.54 -3.13
N GLN A 123 -26.67 -2.52 -2.93
CA GLN A 123 -28.12 -2.68 -2.79
C GLN A 123 -28.76 -3.21 -4.08
N SER A 124 -28.36 -2.68 -5.24
CA SER A 124 -28.84 -3.13 -6.56
C SER A 124 -28.47 -4.59 -6.84
N LEU A 125 -27.23 -4.99 -6.50
CA LEU A 125 -26.78 -6.39 -6.58
C LEU A 125 -27.61 -7.28 -5.65
N ARG A 126 -27.87 -6.84 -4.41
CA ARG A 126 -28.66 -7.62 -3.45
C ARG A 126 -30.10 -7.85 -3.88
N ILE A 127 -30.71 -6.87 -4.59
CA ILE A 127 -32.06 -6.98 -5.16
C ILE A 127 -32.09 -7.92 -6.38
N SER A 128 -30.99 -8.04 -7.12
CA SER A 128 -30.92 -8.90 -8.32
C SER A 128 -30.62 -10.39 -8.00
N PHE A 129 -30.31 -10.71 -6.74
CA PHE A 129 -30.12 -12.08 -6.24
C PHE A 129 -31.28 -12.58 -5.35
N LEU A 130 -32.38 -11.82 -5.24
CA LEU A 130 -33.65 -12.22 -4.61
C LEU A 130 -34.72 -12.41 -5.69
#